data_AF-K6DES0-F1
#
_entry.id   AF-K6DES0-F1
#
_cell.length_a   1.000
_cell.length_b   1.000
_cell.length_c   1.000
_cell.angle_alpha   90.00
_cell.angle_beta   90.00
_cell.angle_gamma   90.00
#
_symmetry.space_group_name_H-M   'P 1'
#
loop_
_entity.id
_entity.type
_entity.pdbx_description
1 polymer ?
#
loop_
_entity_poly.entity_id
_entity_poly.type
_entity_poly.pdbx_seq_one_letter_code
_entity_poly.pdbx_strand_id
1 'polypeptide(L)'
;MIIFRRLEETFRTVKANLDTQLPEEELEIELEKMRLLSKIISYVNSYQWLKHEQMKNKIREFLQSKYSYQAVAKKFGVTLNSLQVSVSYAAKRLEEKQIGVALDLLLNGDVVAAERAFLLGTGQTVPSTWFLDGVLDLCPSAKKKTEVDLRVCERELRFLKLMTNKHIEEMIGTLDRDRMMHLLYILLQNDRSFIAERDILIRYFNDELDVKQAVQRLKNDNIYAK
;
A
#
# COMPACT_ATOMS: atom_id res chain seq x y z
N MET A 1 1.38 -22.59 18.80
CA MET A 1 1.19 -21.44 19.71
C MET A 1 0.09 -20.56 19.13
N ILE A 2 -0.85 -20.03 19.93
CA ILE A 2 -1.93 -19.19 19.40
C ILE A 2 -1.34 -17.85 18.94
N ILE A 3 -1.71 -17.39 17.74
CA ILE A 3 -1.19 -16.17 17.08
C ILE A 3 -1.13 -14.93 17.98
N PHE A 4 -2.05 -14.78 18.94
CA PHE A 4 -2.06 -13.67 19.90
C PHE A 4 -0.83 -13.67 20.83
N ARG A 5 -0.46 -14.84 21.36
CA ARG A 5 0.75 -14.98 22.20
C ARG A 5 2.00 -14.77 21.38
N ARG A 6 2.01 -15.31 20.15
CA ARG A 6 3.10 -15.11 19.21
C ARG A 6 3.36 -13.62 18.97
N LEU A 7 2.31 -12.85 18.70
CA LEU A 7 2.39 -11.39 18.51
C LEU A 7 2.92 -10.68 19.77
N GLU A 8 2.44 -11.06 20.95
CA GLU A 8 2.89 -10.50 22.22
C GLU A 8 4.37 -10.80 22.51
N GLU A 9 4.82 -12.02 22.23
CA GLU A 9 6.22 -12.42 22.36
C GLU A 9 7.11 -11.67 21.37
N THR A 10 6.73 -11.60 20.10
CA THR A 10 7.46 -10.83 19.09
C THR A 10 7.61 -9.37 19.48
N PHE A 11 6.54 -8.75 20.00
CA PHE A 11 6.58 -7.39 20.51
C PHE A 11 7.57 -7.23 21.68
N ARG A 12 7.54 -8.15 22.65
CA ARG A 12 8.46 -8.12 23.79
C ARG A 12 9.91 -8.28 23.36
N THR A 13 10.19 -9.15 22.40
CA THR A 13 11.55 -9.36 21.87
C THR A 13 12.07 -8.09 21.19
N VAL A 14 11.33 -7.51 20.25
CA VAL A 14 11.75 -6.28 19.55
C VAL A 14 11.91 -5.12 20.53
N LYS A 15 11.00 -4.98 21.50
CA LYS A 15 11.12 -3.96 22.54
C LYS A 15 12.38 -4.15 23.40
N ALA A 16 12.66 -5.38 23.81
CA ALA A 16 13.87 -5.68 24.60
C ALA A 16 15.14 -5.39 23.80
N ASN A 17 15.16 -5.63 22.49
CA ASN A 17 16.29 -5.27 21.62
C ASN A 17 16.53 -3.76 21.59
N LEU A 18 15.47 -2.96 21.44
CA LEU A 18 15.54 -1.50 21.45
C LEU A 18 16.05 -0.91 22.78
N ASP A 19 15.89 -1.64 23.88
CA ASP A 19 16.40 -1.25 25.20
C ASP A 19 17.91 -1.56 25.36
N THR A 20 18.56 -2.20 24.37
CA THR A 20 20.00 -2.48 24.36
C THR A 20 20.79 -1.45 23.54
N GLN A 21 22.11 -1.35 23.77
CA GLN A 21 23.00 -0.52 22.94
C GLN A 21 23.26 -1.22 21.60
N LEU A 22 22.48 -0.83 20.59
CA LEU A 22 22.62 -1.31 19.21
C LEU A 22 23.44 -0.31 18.37
N PRO A 23 24.18 -0.79 17.34
CA PRO A 23 24.67 0.04 16.25
C PRO A 23 23.51 0.78 15.54
N GLU A 24 23.80 1.92 14.93
CA GLU A 24 22.79 2.79 14.29
C GLU A 24 21.95 2.05 13.23
N GLU A 25 22.59 1.24 12.39
CA GLU A 25 21.92 0.46 11.34
C GLU A 25 20.96 -0.60 11.92
N GLU A 26 21.36 -1.27 13.01
CA GLU A 26 20.51 -2.28 13.69
C GLU A 26 19.36 -1.61 14.44
N LEU A 27 19.62 -0.43 15.03
CA LEU A 27 18.61 0.38 15.70
C LEU A 27 17.51 0.81 14.71
N GLU A 28 17.87 1.26 13.51
CA GLU A 28 16.90 1.64 12.48
C GLU A 28 15.98 0.47 12.12
N ILE A 29 16.55 -0.72 11.89
CA ILE A 29 15.78 -1.94 11.58
C ILE A 29 14.83 -2.30 12.73
N GLU A 30 15.28 -2.26 13.99
CA GLU A 30 14.41 -2.57 15.13
C GLU A 30 13.30 -1.52 15.32
N LEU A 31 13.57 -0.24 15.02
CA LEU A 31 12.54 0.80 15.02
C LEU A 31 11.49 0.56 13.92
N GLU A 32 11.90 0.15 12.73
CA GLU A 32 10.97 -0.22 11.65
C GLU A 32 10.12 -1.44 12.03
N LYS A 33 10.74 -2.48 12.60
CA LYS A 33 10.02 -3.66 13.13
C LYS A 33 8.97 -3.22 14.16
N MET A 34 9.34 -2.35 15.08
CA MET A 34 8.45 -1.85 16.13
C MET A 34 7.28 -1.03 15.57
N ARG A 35 7.54 -0.22 14.53
CA ARG A 35 6.50 0.54 13.82
C ARG A 35 5.51 -0.39 13.14
N LEU A 36 5.99 -1.42 12.43
CA LEU A 36 5.12 -2.39 11.77
C LEU A 36 4.34 -3.23 12.79
N LEU A 37 4.97 -3.69 13.87
CA LEU A 37 4.29 -4.40 14.96
C LEU A 37 3.18 -3.56 15.60
N SER A 38 3.42 -2.26 15.79
CA SER A 38 2.41 -1.34 16.31
C SER A 38 1.19 -1.25 15.37
N LYS A 39 1.41 -1.21 14.05
CA LYS A 39 0.33 -1.27 13.04
C LYS A 39 -0.44 -2.60 13.13
N ILE A 40 0.27 -3.73 13.20
CA ILE A 40 -0.34 -5.07 13.32
C ILE A 40 -1.19 -5.18 14.59
N ILE A 41 -0.65 -4.75 15.74
CA ILE A 41 -1.34 -4.77 17.02
C ILE A 41 -2.59 -3.89 16.98
N SER A 42 -2.48 -2.68 16.42
CA SER A 42 -3.63 -1.78 16.25
C SER A 42 -4.73 -2.42 15.40
N TYR A 43 -4.37 -3.10 14.32
CA TYR A 43 -5.31 -3.83 13.47
C TYR A 43 -5.96 -5.01 14.21
N VAL A 44 -5.20 -5.80 14.96
CA VAL A 44 -5.74 -6.91 15.75
C VAL A 44 -6.73 -6.39 16.80
N ASN A 45 -6.40 -5.28 17.47
CA ASN A 45 -7.21 -4.65 18.51
C ASN A 45 -8.42 -3.87 17.96
N SER A 46 -8.47 -3.57 16.67
CA SER A 46 -9.65 -2.95 16.05
C SER A 46 -10.82 -3.94 15.93
N TYR A 47 -10.51 -5.25 15.94
CA TYR A 47 -11.46 -6.35 15.70
C TYR A 47 -12.26 -6.23 14.39
N GLN A 48 -11.87 -5.35 13.46
CA GLN A 48 -12.54 -5.14 12.16
C GLN A 48 -12.51 -6.41 11.29
N TRP A 49 -11.54 -7.29 11.55
CA TRP A 49 -11.39 -8.58 10.89
C TRP A 49 -12.42 -9.64 11.32
N LEU A 50 -13.19 -9.40 12.39
CA LEU A 50 -14.30 -10.25 12.82
C LEU A 50 -15.64 -9.64 12.38
N LYS A 51 -16.52 -10.44 11.79
CA LYS A 51 -17.83 -9.96 11.33
C LYS A 51 -18.85 -9.80 12.46
N HIS A 52 -18.87 -10.74 13.42
CA HIS A 52 -19.93 -10.82 14.43
C HIS A 52 -19.50 -10.18 15.76
N GLU A 53 -20.29 -9.23 16.28
CA GLU A 53 -20.01 -8.53 17.54
C GLU A 53 -19.86 -9.45 18.74
N GLN A 54 -20.67 -10.52 18.82
CA GLN A 54 -20.53 -11.52 19.90
C GLN A 54 -19.14 -12.17 19.89
N MET A 55 -18.59 -12.47 18.72
CA MET A 55 -17.24 -13.01 18.59
C MET A 55 -16.20 -11.96 19.01
N LYS A 56 -16.35 -10.70 18.58
CA LYS A 56 -15.45 -9.61 18.99
C LYS A 56 -15.38 -9.47 20.51
N ASN A 57 -16.53 -9.47 21.18
CA ASN A 57 -16.60 -9.35 22.63
C ASN A 57 -15.95 -10.54 23.36
N LYS A 58 -16.17 -11.78 22.88
CA LYS A 58 -15.52 -12.98 23.43
C LYS A 58 -13.99 -12.92 23.28
N ILE A 59 -13.50 -12.54 22.10
CA ILE A 59 -12.05 -12.43 21.86
C ILE A 59 -11.44 -11.28 22.67
N ARG A 60 -12.11 -10.12 22.74
CA ARG A 60 -11.66 -8.99 23.58
C ARG A 60 -11.49 -9.42 25.04
N GLU A 61 -12.50 -10.07 25.61
CA GLU A 61 -12.42 -10.56 26.99
C GLU A 61 -11.33 -11.61 27.17
N PHE A 62 -11.18 -12.50 26.19
CA PHE A 62 -10.14 -13.52 26.22
C PHE A 62 -8.74 -12.92 26.26
N LEU A 63 -8.49 -11.84 25.51
CA LEU A 63 -7.22 -11.13 25.55
C LEU A 63 -7.04 -10.36 26.88
N GLN A 64 -8.07 -9.66 27.34
CA GLN A 64 -8.03 -8.89 28.61
C GLN A 64 -7.84 -9.78 29.84
N SER A 65 -8.42 -10.99 29.84
CA SER A 65 -8.30 -11.98 30.92
C SER A 65 -6.99 -12.77 30.88
N LYS A 66 -5.99 -12.34 30.10
CA LYS A 66 -4.71 -13.03 29.89
C LYS A 66 -4.92 -14.48 29.45
N TYR A 67 -5.81 -14.69 28.47
CA TYR A 67 -6.10 -15.98 27.83
C TYR A 67 -6.86 -16.98 28.73
N SER A 68 -7.66 -16.51 29.69
CA SER A 68 -8.44 -17.39 30.58
C SER A 68 -9.76 -17.84 29.94
N TYR A 69 -9.78 -19.07 29.42
CA TYR A 69 -11.01 -19.68 28.89
C TYR A 69 -12.12 -19.80 29.94
N GLN A 70 -11.76 -20.12 31.19
CA GLN A 70 -12.73 -20.32 32.27
C GLN A 70 -13.45 -19.02 32.64
N ALA A 71 -12.70 -17.91 32.79
CA ALA A 71 -13.27 -16.62 33.14
C ALA A 71 -14.24 -16.12 32.04
N VAL A 72 -13.83 -16.24 30.78
CA VAL A 72 -14.64 -15.81 29.63
C VAL A 72 -15.87 -16.71 29.45
N ALA A 73 -15.72 -18.04 29.56
CA ALA A 73 -16.84 -18.98 29.44
C ALA A 73 -17.93 -18.69 30.49
N LYS A 74 -17.50 -18.44 31.74
CA LYS A 74 -18.38 -18.03 32.84
C LYS A 74 -19.07 -16.69 32.54
N LYS A 75 -18.34 -15.69 32.05
CA LYS A 75 -18.87 -14.35 31.73
C LYS A 75 -19.95 -14.39 30.63
N PHE A 76 -19.76 -15.20 29.60
CA PHE A 76 -20.66 -15.28 28.45
C PHE A 76 -21.70 -16.41 28.56
N GLY A 77 -21.72 -17.19 29.65
CA GLY A 77 -22.65 -18.29 29.85
C GLY A 77 -22.52 -19.41 28.79
N VAL A 78 -21.29 -19.66 28.29
CA VAL A 78 -21.03 -20.67 27.26
C VAL A 78 -20.18 -21.81 27.80
N THR A 79 -20.21 -22.96 27.13
CA THR A 79 -19.32 -24.07 27.46
C THR A 79 -17.86 -23.74 27.11
N LEU A 80 -16.92 -24.30 27.86
CA LEU A 80 -15.48 -24.16 27.58
C LEU A 80 -15.14 -24.58 26.16
N ASN A 81 -15.71 -25.69 25.68
CA ASN A 81 -15.47 -26.20 24.34
C ASN A 81 -15.95 -25.20 23.26
N SER A 82 -17.15 -24.63 23.41
CA SER A 82 -17.67 -23.62 22.49
C SER A 82 -16.77 -22.39 22.40
N LEU A 83 -16.23 -21.94 23.54
CA LEU A 83 -15.28 -20.83 23.57
C LEU A 83 -13.94 -21.20 22.92
N GLN A 84 -13.39 -22.39 23.18
CA GLN A 84 -12.17 -22.86 22.55
C GLN A 84 -12.28 -22.90 21.03
N VAL A 85 -13.40 -23.41 20.51
CA VAL A 85 -13.69 -23.41 19.06
C VAL A 85 -13.74 -21.98 18.52
N SER A 86 -14.39 -21.07 19.23
CA SER A 86 -14.51 -19.65 18.85
C SER A 86 -13.15 -18.97 18.78
N VAL A 87 -12.30 -19.13 19.81
CA VAL A 87 -10.96 -18.57 19.87
C VAL A 87 -10.05 -19.20 18.82
N SER A 88 -10.11 -20.52 18.63
CA SER A 88 -9.33 -21.23 17.63
C SER A 88 -9.66 -20.75 16.21
N TYR A 89 -10.95 -20.59 15.89
CA TYR A 89 -11.37 -20.02 14.61
C TYR A 89 -10.82 -18.61 14.41
N ALA A 90 -10.95 -17.75 15.42
CA ALA A 90 -10.46 -16.38 15.36
C ALA A 90 -8.93 -16.32 15.18
N ALA A 91 -8.19 -17.16 15.91
CA ALA A 91 -6.74 -17.26 15.81
C ALA A 91 -6.30 -17.75 14.43
N LYS A 92 -6.87 -18.85 13.93
CA LYS A 92 -6.57 -19.37 12.59
C LYS A 92 -6.86 -18.36 11.50
N ARG A 93 -7.96 -17.61 11.62
CA ARG A 93 -8.30 -16.58 10.65
C ARG A 93 -7.24 -15.47 10.58
N LEU A 94 -6.75 -15.01 11.73
CA LEU A 94 -5.65 -14.03 11.77
C LEU A 94 -4.37 -14.63 11.20
N GLU A 95 -3.99 -15.81 11.67
CA GLU A 95 -2.75 -16.49 11.30
C GLU A 95 -2.69 -16.81 9.80
N GLU A 96 -3.67 -17.54 9.27
CA GLU A 96 -3.63 -18.07 7.91
C GLU A 96 -4.02 -17.04 6.85
N LYS A 97 -4.82 -16.03 7.19
CA LYS A 97 -5.42 -15.12 6.20
C LYS A 97 -4.92 -13.69 6.27
N GLN A 98 -4.30 -13.25 7.36
CA GLN A 98 -4.11 -11.82 7.59
C GLN A 98 -2.68 -11.45 7.99
N ILE A 99 -2.14 -12.06 9.04
CA ILE A 99 -0.90 -11.57 9.69
C ILE A 99 0.18 -12.63 9.88
N GLY A 100 -0.09 -13.92 9.71
CA GLY A 100 0.90 -14.98 10.00
C GLY A 100 2.17 -14.84 9.17
N VAL A 101 2.03 -14.73 7.84
CA VAL A 101 3.16 -14.54 6.91
C VAL A 101 3.93 -13.25 7.22
N ALA A 102 3.23 -12.17 7.55
CA ALA A 102 3.88 -10.90 7.92
C ALA A 102 4.73 -11.05 9.19
N LEU A 103 4.25 -11.78 10.20
CA LEU A 103 5.00 -12.06 11.41
C LEU A 103 6.19 -13.00 11.18
N ASP A 104 6.07 -13.97 10.27
CA ASP A 104 7.19 -14.84 9.88
C ASP A 104 8.32 -14.01 9.24
N LEU A 105 7.97 -13.15 8.27
CA LEU A 105 8.92 -12.30 7.56
C LEU A 105 9.59 -11.28 8.49
N LEU A 106 8.81 -10.68 9.39
CA LEU A 106 9.33 -9.71 10.36
C LEU A 106 10.35 -10.34 11.32
N LEU A 107 10.08 -11.56 11.81
CA LEU A 107 11.00 -12.30 12.66
C LEU A 107 12.28 -12.70 11.94
N ASN A 108 12.20 -12.94 10.63
CA ASN A 108 13.36 -13.25 9.79
C ASN A 108 14.14 -11.99 9.37
N GLY A 109 13.72 -10.79 9.80
CA GLY A 109 14.41 -9.53 9.52
C GLY A 109 14.00 -8.84 8.21
N ASP A 110 13.09 -9.42 7.43
CA ASP A 110 12.61 -8.80 6.18
C ASP A 110 11.39 -7.91 6.44
N VAL A 111 11.65 -6.72 6.97
CA VAL A 111 10.60 -5.76 7.38
C VAL A 111 9.78 -5.27 6.18
N VAL A 112 10.42 -5.07 5.03
CA VAL A 112 9.77 -4.59 3.80
C VAL A 112 8.80 -5.65 3.25
N ALA A 113 9.22 -6.92 3.18
CA ALA A 113 8.31 -7.99 2.76
C ALA A 113 7.20 -8.22 3.79
N ALA A 114 7.51 -8.10 5.09
CA ALA A 114 6.53 -8.21 6.16
C ALA A 114 5.43 -7.14 6.05
N GLU A 115 5.79 -5.88 5.80
CA GLU A 115 4.82 -4.81 5.61
C GLU A 115 3.93 -5.07 4.40
N ARG A 116 4.51 -5.49 3.28
CA ARG A 116 3.75 -5.86 2.08
C ARG A 116 2.77 -7.00 2.35
N ALA A 117 3.22 -8.06 3.03
CA ALA A 117 2.39 -9.20 3.38
C ALA A 117 1.23 -8.78 4.31
N PHE A 118 1.49 -7.89 5.27
CA PHE A 118 0.47 -7.35 6.17
C PHE A 118 -0.60 -6.54 5.41
N LEU A 119 -0.18 -5.62 4.54
CA LEU A 119 -1.12 -4.79 3.77
C LEU A 119 -2.00 -5.65 2.86
N LEU A 120 -1.41 -6.64 2.18
CA LEU A 120 -2.15 -7.59 1.34
C LEU A 120 -3.12 -8.47 2.16
N GLY A 121 -2.66 -9.03 3.28
CA GLY A 121 -3.49 -9.91 4.12
C GLY A 121 -4.65 -9.18 4.81
N THR A 122 -4.49 -7.89 5.08
CA THR A 122 -5.54 -7.05 5.68
C THR A 122 -6.43 -6.34 4.68
N GLY A 123 -6.08 -6.35 3.38
CA GLY A 123 -6.77 -5.59 2.34
C GLY A 123 -6.63 -4.08 2.52
N GLN A 124 -5.61 -3.62 3.25
CA GLN A 124 -5.30 -2.20 3.43
C GLN A 124 -4.55 -1.61 2.24
N THR A 125 -4.00 -2.45 1.36
CA THR A 125 -3.61 -2.01 0.03
C THR A 125 -4.85 -1.79 -0.81
N VAL A 126 -5.01 -0.57 -1.31
CA VAL A 126 -5.94 -0.24 -2.37
C VAL A 126 -5.10 -0.03 -3.63
N PRO A 127 -4.84 -1.07 -4.45
CA PRO A 127 -3.95 -0.95 -5.61
C PRO A 127 -4.36 0.15 -6.60
N SER A 128 -5.62 0.60 -6.56
CA SER A 128 -6.08 1.72 -7.38
C SER A 128 -5.30 3.02 -7.10
N THR A 129 -4.77 3.22 -5.89
CA THR A 129 -3.98 4.42 -5.54
C THR A 129 -2.57 4.40 -6.16
N TRP A 130 -2.17 3.30 -6.80
CA TRP A 130 -0.89 3.22 -7.50
C TRP A 130 -0.93 3.81 -8.91
N PHE A 131 -2.13 4.05 -9.43
CA PHE A 131 -2.32 4.59 -10.77
C PHE A 131 -2.49 6.10 -10.73
N LEU A 132 -2.17 6.76 -11.84
CA LEU A 132 -2.49 8.18 -12.03
C LEU A 132 -4.00 8.40 -11.94
N ASP A 133 -4.40 9.53 -11.36
CA ASP A 133 -5.80 9.93 -11.25
C ASP A 133 -6.46 9.99 -12.63
N GLY A 134 -7.69 9.47 -12.73
CA GLY A 134 -8.50 9.43 -13.96
C GLY A 134 -8.14 8.35 -14.98
N VAL A 135 -6.98 7.69 -14.87
CA VAL A 135 -6.61 6.65 -15.85
C VAL A 135 -7.50 5.42 -15.77
N LEU A 136 -7.88 5.00 -14.56
CA LEU A 136 -8.73 3.83 -14.39
C LEU A 136 -10.14 4.03 -14.95
N ASP A 137 -10.60 5.29 -15.10
CA ASP A 137 -11.89 5.62 -15.69
C ASP A 137 -11.90 5.43 -17.22
N LEU A 138 -10.72 5.47 -17.84
CA LEU A 138 -10.54 5.16 -19.27
C LEU A 138 -10.46 3.65 -19.52
N CYS A 139 -10.27 2.84 -18.48
CA CYS A 139 -10.17 1.40 -18.59
C CYS A 139 -11.56 0.74 -18.61
N PRO A 140 -11.70 -0.47 -19.17
CA PRO A 140 -12.93 -1.24 -19.05
C PRO A 140 -13.32 -1.46 -17.57
N SER A 141 -14.61 -1.38 -17.26
CA SER A 141 -15.09 -1.52 -15.89
C SER A 141 -14.67 -2.87 -15.28
N ALA A 142 -14.10 -2.82 -14.07
CA ALA A 142 -13.63 -4.00 -13.36
C ALA A 142 -14.78 -4.99 -13.11
N LYS A 143 -14.66 -6.20 -13.67
CA LYS A 143 -15.60 -7.30 -13.47
C LYS A 143 -14.83 -8.58 -13.15
N LYS A 144 -15.31 -9.34 -12.16
CA LYS A 144 -14.73 -10.65 -11.85
C LYS A 144 -14.95 -11.59 -13.04
N LYS A 145 -13.86 -12.03 -13.67
CA LYS A 145 -13.85 -13.02 -14.74
C LYS A 145 -13.07 -14.23 -14.26
N THR A 146 -13.75 -15.33 -14.01
CA THR A 146 -13.15 -16.57 -13.47
C THR A 146 -12.44 -17.41 -14.52
N GLU A 147 -12.69 -17.14 -15.80
CA GLU A 147 -12.16 -17.90 -16.94
C GLU A 147 -10.86 -17.31 -17.52
N VAL A 148 -10.47 -16.12 -17.07
CA VAL A 148 -9.27 -15.44 -17.58
C VAL A 148 -8.05 -15.95 -16.83
N ASP A 149 -7.09 -16.51 -17.58
CA ASP A 149 -5.79 -16.90 -17.06
C ASP A 149 -4.84 -15.70 -17.02
N LEU A 150 -4.38 -15.32 -15.83
CA LEU A 150 -3.46 -14.19 -15.67
C LEU A 150 -2.11 -14.40 -16.38
N ARG A 151 -1.74 -15.65 -16.66
CA ARG A 151 -0.47 -15.98 -17.33
C ARG A 151 -0.44 -15.51 -18.79
N VAL A 152 -1.60 -15.28 -19.41
CA VAL A 152 -1.70 -14.76 -20.77
C VAL A 152 -1.95 -13.25 -20.83
N CYS A 153 -2.04 -12.57 -19.69
CA CYS A 153 -2.30 -11.13 -19.60
C CYS A 153 -1.03 -10.26 -19.68
N GLU A 154 0.04 -10.73 -20.33
CA GLU A 154 1.33 -10.04 -20.34
C GLU A 154 1.22 -8.62 -20.90
N ARG A 155 0.48 -8.45 -22.00
CA ARG A 155 0.30 -7.16 -22.66
C ARG A 155 -0.45 -6.18 -21.76
N GLU A 156 -1.52 -6.64 -21.11
CA GLU A 156 -2.34 -5.83 -20.21
C GLU A 156 -1.57 -5.45 -18.94
N LEU A 157 -0.80 -6.39 -18.38
CA LEU A 157 0.07 -6.12 -17.23
C LEU A 157 1.16 -5.09 -17.58
N ARG A 158 1.77 -5.18 -18.76
CA ARG A 158 2.73 -4.18 -19.25
C ARG A 158 2.05 -2.82 -19.39
N PHE A 159 0.88 -2.76 -20.01
CA PHE A 159 0.11 -1.52 -20.14
C PHE A 159 -0.20 -0.90 -18.77
N LEU A 160 -0.75 -1.68 -17.82
CA LEU A 160 -1.06 -1.20 -16.48
C LEU A 160 0.18 -0.68 -15.75
N LYS A 161 1.34 -1.34 -15.90
CA LYS A 161 2.61 -0.88 -15.32
C LYS A 161 2.98 0.53 -15.80
N LEU A 162 2.79 0.83 -17.08
CA LEU A 162 3.11 2.15 -17.66
C LEU A 162 2.27 3.27 -17.04
N MET A 163 1.08 2.94 -16.53
CA MET A 163 0.14 3.91 -15.95
C MET A 163 0.31 4.09 -14.43
N THR A 164 1.32 3.48 -13.83
CA THR A 164 1.57 3.61 -12.38
C THR A 164 2.33 4.89 -12.07
N ASN A 165 2.03 5.50 -10.91
CA ASN A 165 2.73 6.67 -10.39
C ASN A 165 4.24 6.43 -10.36
N LYS A 166 4.65 5.24 -9.90
CA LYS A 166 6.07 4.84 -9.86
C LYS A 166 6.75 4.89 -11.23
N HIS A 167 6.11 4.37 -12.28
CA HIS A 167 6.73 4.38 -13.61
C HIS A 167 6.85 5.80 -14.17
N ILE A 168 5.85 6.63 -13.92
CA ILE A 168 5.85 8.04 -14.33
C ILE A 168 6.92 8.83 -13.58
N GLU A 169 7.08 8.60 -12.28
CA GLU A 169 8.17 9.17 -11.47
C GLU A 169 9.55 8.78 -12.02
N GLU A 170 9.75 7.50 -12.34
CA GLU A 170 10.98 7.00 -12.97
C GLU A 170 11.24 7.70 -14.31
N MET A 171 10.21 7.87 -15.15
CA MET A 171 10.32 8.58 -16.42
C MET A 171 10.68 10.06 -16.23
N ILE A 172 9.98 10.77 -15.33
CA ILE A 172 10.24 12.18 -15.03
C ILE A 172 11.68 12.36 -14.53
N GLY A 173 12.18 11.42 -13.73
CA GLY A 173 13.57 11.44 -13.23
C GLY A 173 14.64 11.40 -14.33
N THR A 174 14.30 10.99 -15.56
CA THR A 174 15.22 11.00 -16.71
C THR A 174 15.21 12.31 -17.50
N LEU A 175 14.29 13.22 -17.21
CA LEU A 175 14.11 14.47 -17.95
C LEU A 175 14.86 15.63 -17.30
N ASP A 176 15.19 16.64 -18.10
CA ASP A 176 15.77 17.88 -17.61
C ASP A 176 14.72 18.66 -16.80
N ARG A 177 15.01 18.89 -15.53
CA ARG A 177 14.08 19.49 -14.57
C ARG A 177 13.69 20.92 -14.95
N ASP A 178 14.64 21.75 -15.36
CA ASP A 178 14.40 23.16 -15.66
C ASP A 178 13.54 23.32 -16.91
N ARG A 179 13.83 22.51 -17.94
CA ARG A 179 13.01 22.48 -19.17
C ARG A 179 11.59 21.99 -18.90
N MET A 180 11.43 20.93 -18.09
CA MET A 180 10.12 20.43 -17.72
C MET A 180 9.32 21.46 -16.91
N MET A 181 9.95 22.14 -15.96
CA MET A 181 9.32 23.21 -15.20
C MET A 181 8.86 24.37 -16.11
N HIS A 182 9.69 24.76 -17.08
CA HIS A 182 9.32 25.82 -18.02
C HIS A 182 8.17 25.41 -18.95
N LEU A 183 8.17 24.18 -19.47
CA LEU A 183 7.05 23.65 -20.27
C LEU A 183 5.74 23.62 -19.46
N LEU A 184 5.80 23.17 -18.22
CA LEU A 184 4.65 23.18 -17.32
C LEU A 184 4.18 24.60 -17.00
N TYR A 185 5.10 25.56 -16.85
CA TYR A 185 4.75 26.97 -16.66
C TYR A 185 3.92 27.50 -17.84
N ILE A 186 4.36 27.26 -19.08
CA ILE A 186 3.66 27.69 -20.29
C ILE A 186 2.24 27.08 -20.36
N LEU A 187 2.11 25.80 -20.00
CA LEU A 187 0.85 25.06 -20.06
C LEU A 187 -0.14 25.44 -18.96
N LEU A 188 0.34 25.66 -17.74
CA LEU A 188 -0.51 25.82 -16.56
C LEU A 188 -0.78 27.28 -16.19
N GLN A 189 0.11 28.20 -16.54
CA GLN A 189 -0.05 29.63 -16.24
C GLN A 189 -0.69 30.37 -17.40
N ASN A 190 -1.59 31.32 -17.08
CA ASN A 190 -2.28 32.16 -18.07
C ASN A 190 -1.48 33.42 -18.43
N ASP A 191 -0.16 33.31 -18.57
CA ASP A 191 0.66 34.42 -19.05
C ASP A 191 0.41 34.63 -20.55
N ARG A 192 0.19 35.89 -20.95
CA ARG A 192 -0.04 36.28 -22.35
C ARG A 192 1.25 36.32 -23.16
N SER A 193 2.41 36.40 -22.51
CA SER A 193 3.71 36.40 -23.18
C SER A 193 3.97 35.09 -23.94
N PHE A 194 3.40 33.97 -23.48
CA PHE A 194 3.60 32.64 -24.05
C PHE A 194 2.42 32.11 -24.90
N ILE A 195 1.61 33.00 -25.49
CA ILE A 195 0.43 32.56 -26.26
C ILE A 195 0.82 31.72 -27.48
N ALA A 196 1.87 32.11 -28.21
CA ALA A 196 2.31 31.41 -29.42
C ALA A 196 2.87 30.02 -29.09
N GLU A 197 3.71 29.93 -28.06
CA GLU A 197 4.28 28.68 -27.57
C GLU A 197 3.18 27.75 -27.05
N ARG A 198 2.19 28.29 -26.34
CA ARG A 198 1.06 27.51 -25.85
C ARG A 198 0.21 26.95 -27.00
N ASP A 199 -0.04 27.72 -28.06
CA ASP A 199 -0.74 27.22 -29.26
C ASP A 199 0.01 26.02 -29.87
N ILE A 200 1.33 26.15 -30.04
CA ILE A 200 2.15 25.06 -30.59
C ILE A 200 2.07 23.80 -29.70
N LEU A 201 2.15 23.97 -28.38
CA LEU A 201 2.06 22.84 -27.46
C LEU A 201 0.67 22.18 -27.47
N ILE A 202 -0.42 22.96 -27.50
CA ILE A 202 -1.78 22.43 -27.59
C ILE A 202 -1.95 21.60 -28.86
N ARG A 203 -1.46 22.11 -30.00
CA ARG A 203 -1.52 21.40 -31.29
C ARG A 203 -0.69 20.13 -31.27
N TYR A 204 0.47 20.14 -30.60
CA TYR A 204 1.26 18.93 -30.39
C TYR A 204 0.50 17.89 -29.54
N PHE A 205 -0.12 18.28 -28.43
CA PHE A 205 -0.86 17.35 -27.56
C PHE A 205 -2.18 16.85 -28.16
N ASN A 206 -2.74 17.55 -29.15
CA ASN A 206 -3.90 17.12 -29.93
C ASN A 206 -3.52 16.32 -31.20
N ASP A 207 -2.26 15.88 -31.31
CA ASP A 207 -1.74 15.11 -32.45
C ASP A 207 -1.81 15.85 -33.81
N GLU A 208 -1.92 17.19 -33.82
CA GLU A 208 -1.88 17.99 -35.06
C GLU A 208 -0.46 18.26 -35.56
N LEU A 209 0.52 18.17 -34.66
CA LEU A 209 1.94 18.38 -34.95
C LEU A 209 2.75 17.21 -34.39
N ASP A 210 3.75 16.75 -35.13
CA ASP A 210 4.77 15.87 -34.55
C ASP A 210 5.80 16.67 -33.72
N VAL A 211 6.59 15.96 -32.91
CA VAL A 211 7.58 16.60 -32.02
C VAL A 211 8.63 17.43 -32.77
N LYS A 212 9.02 17.04 -33.99
CA LYS A 212 10.02 17.77 -34.78
C LYS A 212 9.41 19.07 -35.31
N GLN A 213 8.17 19.01 -35.79
CA GLN A 213 7.41 20.17 -36.25
C GLN A 213 7.18 21.17 -35.11
N ALA A 214 6.79 20.70 -33.94
CA ALA A 214 6.59 21.55 -32.76
C ALA A 214 7.89 22.27 -32.36
N VAL A 215 8.99 21.53 -32.24
CA VAL A 215 10.31 22.11 -31.89
C VAL A 215 10.78 23.10 -32.95
N GLN A 216 10.56 22.83 -34.24
CA GLN A 216 10.95 23.76 -35.30
C GLN A 216 10.17 25.08 -35.24
N ARG A 217 8.87 25.03 -34.93
CA ARG A 217 8.05 26.24 -34.79
C ARG A 217 8.47 27.07 -33.59
N LEU A 218 8.72 26.43 -32.44
CA LEU A 218 9.24 27.10 -31.24
C LEU A 218 10.61 27.77 -31.46
N LYS A 219 11.45 27.20 -32.35
CA LYS A 219 12.72 27.83 -32.74
C LYS A 219 12.52 29.06 -33.63
N ASN A 220 11.50 29.05 -34.48
CA ASN A 220 11.24 30.14 -35.43
C ASN A 220 10.53 31.32 -34.76
N ASP A 221 9.70 31.08 -33.74
CA ASP A 221 9.01 32.15 -32.99
C ASP A 221 9.97 32.99 -32.14
N ASN A 222 11.11 32.42 -31.73
CA ASN A 222 12.19 33.13 -31.04
C ASN A 222 12.96 34.16 -31.90
N ILE A 223 12.64 34.28 -33.20
CA ILE A 223 13.34 35.24 -34.09
C ILE A 223 12.80 36.67 -33.90
N TYR A 224 11.56 36.85 -33.44
CA TYR A 224 10.95 38.19 -33.26
C TYR A 224 10.64 38.54 -31.80
N ALA A 225 10.96 37.67 -30.84
CA ALA A 225 10.85 37.93 -29.41
C ALA A 225 12.19 38.42 -28.83
N LYS A 226 12.53 39.68 -29.11
CA LYS A 226 13.46 40.51 -28.31
C LYS A 226 12.96 41.94 -28.28
#